data_AF-A0A7Y0X788-F1
#
_entry.id   AF-A0A7Y0X788-F1
#
_cell.length_a   1.000
_cell.length_b   1.000
_cell.length_c   1.000
_cell.angle_alpha   90.00
_cell.angle_beta   90.00
_cell.angle_gamma   90.00
#
_symmetry.space_group_name_H-M   'P 1'
#
loop_
_entity.id
_entity.type
_entity.pdbx_description
1 polymer ?
#
loop_
_entity_poly.entity_id
_entity_poly.type
_entity_poly.pdbx_seq_one_letter_code
_entity_poly.pdbx_strand_id
1 'polypeptide(L)'
;MVKVLVSSCLVGNNVRYNASCLSVKAPELLWLKSNAELVTFCPEVSAGLPIPRAPAEIITGKGVDVLDGLANVVGNDGIDVTEQFASGAENALELC
;
A
#
# COMPACT_ATOMS: atom_id res chain seq x y z
N MET A 1 4.24 -22.00 -9.93
CA MET A 1 3.91 -20.70 -10.56
C MET A 1 4.56 -19.63 -9.69
N VAL A 2 5.18 -18.59 -10.27
CA VAL A 2 5.82 -17.53 -9.46
C VAL A 2 4.74 -16.72 -8.76
N LYS A 3 4.97 -16.33 -7.50
CA LYS A 3 4.10 -15.42 -6.75
C LYS A 3 4.53 -13.99 -6.97
N VAL A 4 3.56 -13.10 -7.15
CA VAL A 4 3.80 -11.66 -7.30
C VAL A 4 2.89 -10.92 -6.33
N LEU A 5 3.50 -10.15 -5.42
CA LEU A 5 2.77 -9.23 -4.55
C LEU A 5 2.31 -8.03 -5.40
N VAL A 6 1.02 -7.71 -5.35
CA VAL A 6 0.40 -6.64 -6.15
C VAL A 6 -0.42 -5.76 -5.25
N SER A 7 -0.25 -4.44 -5.37
CA SER A 7 -1.10 -3.46 -4.68
C SER A 7 -2.58 -3.71 -4.98
N SER A 8 -3.38 -3.91 -3.94
CA SER A 8 -4.80 -4.29 -4.05
C SER A 8 -5.64 -3.28 -4.85
N CYS A 9 -5.26 -2.00 -4.85
CA CYS A 9 -5.92 -0.98 -5.67
C CYS A 9 -5.69 -1.15 -7.18
N LEU A 10 -4.62 -1.83 -7.61
CA LEU A 10 -4.32 -2.11 -9.02
C LEU A 10 -5.20 -3.22 -9.61
N VAL A 11 -5.78 -4.07 -8.75
CA VAL A 11 -6.66 -5.18 -9.16
C VAL A 11 -8.14 -4.84 -9.02
N GLY A 12 -8.47 -3.57 -8.75
CA GLY A 12 -9.84 -3.05 -8.72
C GLY A 12 -10.49 -2.96 -7.34
N ASN A 13 -9.76 -3.22 -6.26
CA ASN A 13 -10.30 -3.03 -4.92
C ASN A 13 -10.26 -1.56 -4.51
N ASN A 14 -11.34 -1.03 -3.95
CA ASN A 14 -11.50 0.37 -3.59
C ASN A 14 -10.80 0.71 -2.26
N VAL A 15 -9.48 0.50 -2.19
CA VAL A 15 -8.67 0.64 -0.97
C VAL A 15 -7.82 1.90 -0.92
N ARG A 16 -7.87 2.75 -1.94
CA ARG A 16 -7.15 4.04 -1.94
C ARG A 16 -7.73 4.97 -0.88
N TYR A 17 -6.94 5.98 -0.52
CA TYR A 17 -7.30 7.00 0.47
C TYR A 17 -8.65 7.68 0.17
N ASN A 18 -9.03 7.83 -1.11
CA ASN A 18 -10.28 8.43 -1.56
C ASN A 18 -11.41 7.41 -1.85
N ALA A 19 -11.34 6.20 -1.28
CA ALA A 19 -12.32 5.13 -1.49
C ALA A 19 -12.50 4.70 -2.96
N SER A 20 -11.45 4.85 -3.77
CA SER A 20 -11.41 4.40 -5.17
C SER A 20 -10.32 3.35 -5.41
N CYS A 21 -10.19 2.89 -6.65
CA CYS A 21 -9.10 2.03 -7.11
C CYS A 21 -8.25 2.75 -8.18
N LEU A 22 -7.14 2.12 -8.58
CA LEU A 22 -6.34 2.51 -9.74
C LEU A 22 -6.18 1.27 -10.63
N SER A 23 -7.30 0.76 -11.13
CA SER A 23 -7.32 -0.51 -11.86
C SER A 23 -6.37 -0.48 -13.06
N VAL A 24 -5.51 -1.49 -13.13
CA VAL A 24 -4.78 -1.81 -14.36
C VAL A 24 -5.79 -2.26 -15.41
N LYS A 25 -5.49 -1.96 -16.67
CA LYS A 25 -6.32 -2.39 -17.81
C LYS A 25 -6.48 -3.91 -17.82
N ALA A 26 -7.65 -4.36 -18.28
CA ALA A 26 -8.03 -5.77 -18.22
C ALA A 26 -7.06 -6.73 -18.93
N PRO A 27 -6.53 -6.44 -20.14
CA PRO A 27 -5.60 -7.33 -20.83
C PRO A 27 -4.32 -7.61 -20.03
N GLU A 28 -3.73 -6.58 -19.42
CA GLU A 28 -2.50 -6.66 -18.65
C GLU A 28 -2.72 -7.44 -17.34
N LEU A 29 -3.86 -7.22 -16.66
CA LEU A 29 -4.22 -7.98 -15.47
C LEU A 29 -4.49 -9.47 -15.78
N LEU A 30 -5.16 -9.77 -16.90
CA LEU A 30 -5.40 -11.14 -17.34
C LEU A 30 -4.10 -11.85 -17.70
N TRP A 31 -3.19 -11.15 -18.39
CA TRP A 31 -1.86 -11.69 -18.68
C TRP A 31 -1.11 -12.01 -17.39
N LEU A 32 -1.10 -11.10 -16.42
CA LEU A 32 -0.43 -11.32 -15.14
C LEU A 32 -1.02 -12.52 -14.37
N LYS A 33 -2.35 -12.62 -14.27
CA LYS A 33 -3.05 -13.76 -13.66
C LYS A 33 -2.78 -15.10 -14.34
N SER A 34 -2.47 -15.09 -15.63
CA SER A 34 -2.17 -16.30 -16.40
C SER A 34 -0.72 -16.77 -16.22
N ASN A 35 0.18 -15.88 -15.78
CA ASN A 35 1.62 -16.14 -15.67
C ASN A 35 2.14 -16.18 -14.23
N ALA A 36 1.37 -15.67 -13.26
CA ALA A 36 1.73 -15.60 -11.84
C ALA A 36 0.53 -15.81 -10.92
N GLU A 37 0.81 -16.34 -9.73
CA GLU A 37 -0.13 -16.29 -8.60
C GLU A 37 -0.05 -14.89 -7.99
N LEU A 38 -1.17 -14.17 -7.97
CA LEU A 38 -1.19 -12.80 -7.44
C LEU A 38 -1.52 -12.81 -5.95
N VAL A 39 -0.62 -12.24 -5.15
CA VAL A 39 -0.86 -11.95 -3.74
C VAL A 39 -1.27 -10.49 -3.64
N THR A 40 -2.57 -10.24 -3.44
CA THR A 40 -3.12 -8.88 -3.47
C THR A 40 -3.12 -8.27 -2.07
N PHE A 41 -2.49 -7.11 -1.89
CA PHE A 41 -2.28 -6.54 -0.56
C PHE A 41 -2.38 -5.01 -0.52
N CYS A 42 -2.84 -4.46 0.61
CA CYS A 42 -2.81 -3.02 0.86
C CYS A 42 -2.15 -2.79 2.23
N PRO A 43 -0.90 -2.29 2.26
CA PRO A 43 -0.16 -2.04 3.50
C PRO A 43 -0.94 -1.17 4.50
N GLU A 44 -1.47 -0.04 4.02
CA GLU A 44 -2.19 0.94 4.84
C GLU A 44 -3.42 0.34 5.55
N VAL A 45 -4.25 -0.42 4.82
CA VAL A 45 -5.46 -1.03 5.38
C VAL A 45 -5.12 -2.20 6.31
N SER A 46 -4.07 -2.97 5.98
CA SER A 46 -3.61 -4.07 6.85
C SER A 46 -3.15 -3.56 8.22
N ALA A 47 -2.63 -2.34 8.28
CA ALA A 47 -2.18 -1.67 9.50
C ALA A 47 -3.29 -0.84 10.18
N GLY A 48 -4.54 -1.00 9.74
CA GLY A 48 -5.71 -0.41 10.39
C GLY A 48 -6.11 0.99 9.92
N LEU A 49 -5.48 1.55 8.88
CA LEU A 49 -5.94 2.84 8.33
C LEU A 49 -7.29 2.68 7.62
N PRO A 50 -8.24 3.63 7.81
CA PRO A 50 -9.58 3.52 7.26
C PRO A 50 -9.63 3.75 5.74
N ILE A 51 -10.80 3.50 5.17
CA ILE A 51 -11.18 3.91 3.82
C ILE A 51 -12.50 4.70 3.95
N PRO A 52 -12.55 6.00 3.57
CA PRO A 52 -11.44 6.84 3.15
C PRO A 52 -10.51 7.22 4.32
N ARG A 53 -9.35 7.80 3.98
CA ARG A 53 -8.36 8.37 4.91
C ARG A 53 -7.70 9.59 4.28
N ALA A 54 -7.06 10.43 5.08
CA ALA A 54 -6.30 11.57 4.59
C ALA A 54 -5.13 11.11 3.69
N PRO A 55 -4.82 11.83 2.60
CA PRO A 55 -3.53 11.67 1.92
C PRO A 55 -2.39 11.92 2.90
N ALA A 56 -1.36 11.08 2.88
CA ALA A 56 -0.19 11.22 3.73
C ALA A 56 1.10 11.19 2.91
N GLU A 57 2.11 11.91 3.36
CA GLU A 57 3.41 12.02 2.70
C GLU A 57 4.55 11.79 3.69
N ILE A 58 5.69 11.31 3.19
CA ILE A 58 6.93 11.24 3.97
C ILE A 58 7.48 12.67 4.10
N ILE A 59 7.61 13.15 5.33
CA ILE A 59 8.14 14.47 5.63
C ILE A 59 9.66 14.39 5.73
N THR A 60 10.35 15.20 4.91
CA THR A 60 11.81 15.39 4.95
C THR A 60 12.65 14.09 4.89
N GLY A 61 12.30 13.16 4.00
CA GLY A 61 13.07 11.93 3.82
C GLY A 61 12.49 11.00 2.76
N LYS A 62 12.85 9.71 2.84
CA LYS A 62 12.31 8.60 2.03
C LYS A 62 11.98 7.40 2.91
N GLY A 63 11.48 6.32 2.31
CA GLY A 63 11.02 5.14 3.05
C GLY A 63 12.04 4.55 4.04
N VAL A 64 13.33 4.49 3.69
CA VAL A 64 14.36 4.01 4.64
C VAL A 64 14.52 4.92 5.84
N ASP A 65 14.39 6.24 5.65
CA ASP A 65 14.50 7.20 6.75
C ASP A 65 13.30 7.04 7.71
N VAL A 66 12.13 6.63 7.22
CA VAL A 66 10.98 6.27 8.06
C VAL A 66 11.29 5.02 8.89
N LEU A 67 11.85 3.98 8.28
CA LEU A 67 12.21 2.73 8.97
C LEU A 67 13.33 2.94 10.01
N ASP A 68 14.26 3.85 9.74
CA ASP A 68 15.34 4.22 10.66
C ASP A 68 14.90 5.22 11.76
N GLY A 69 13.63 5.66 11.75
CA GLY A 69 13.08 6.61 12.73
C GLY A 69 13.56 8.06 12.53
N LEU A 70 14.03 8.40 11.33
CA LEU A 70 14.56 9.71 10.95
C LEU A 70 13.56 10.57 10.16
N ALA A 71 12.46 9.98 9.69
CA ALA A 71 11.39 10.68 8.99
C ALA A 71 10.00 10.19 9.45
N ASN A 72 8.99 11.05 9.30
CA ASN A 72 7.60 10.75 9.65
C ASN A 72 6.75 10.65 8.38
N VAL A 73 5.66 9.88 8.46
CA VAL A 73 4.59 9.90 7.47
C VAL A 73 3.42 10.66 8.08
N VAL A 74 3.05 11.80 7.50
CA VAL A 74 2.05 12.69 8.08
C VAL A 74 0.93 12.95 7.07
N GLY A 75 -0.31 12.81 7.54
CA GLY A 75 -1.51 13.17 6.80
C GLY A 75 -1.61 14.67 6.55
N ASN A 76 -2.32 15.08 5.49
CA ASN A 76 -2.59 16.49 5.24
C ASN A 76 -3.56 17.13 6.26
N ASP A 77 -4.13 16.32 7.14
CA ASP A 77 -4.87 16.71 8.35
C ASP A 77 -3.96 16.94 9.57
N GLY A 78 -2.64 16.72 9.42
CA GLY A 78 -1.63 16.86 10.45
C GLY A 78 -1.47 15.63 11.35
N ILE A 79 -2.16 14.52 11.06
CA ILE A 79 -2.05 13.30 11.86
C ILE A 79 -0.81 12.51 11.45
N ASP A 80 0.05 12.19 12.43
CA ASP A 80 1.17 11.28 12.22
C ASP A 80 0.65 9.84 12.07
N VAL A 81 0.96 9.21 10.93
CA VAL A 81 0.58 7.84 10.59
C VAL A 81 1.81 6.95 10.33
N THR A 82 2.97 7.35 10.86
CA THR A 82 4.26 6.69 10.64
C THR A 82 4.22 5.23 11.06
N GLU A 83 3.66 4.93 12.23
CA GLU A 83 3.58 3.56 12.76
C GLU A 83 2.74 2.65 11.86
N GLN A 84 1.63 3.15 11.31
CA GLN A 84 0.77 2.36 10.42
C GLN A 84 1.47 2.10 9.08
N PHE A 85 2.23 3.06 8.56
CA PHE A 85 3.01 2.84 7.33
C PHE A 85 4.17 1.85 7.55
N ALA A 86 4.88 1.93 8.67
CA ALA A 86 5.93 0.98 9.03
C ALA A 86 5.36 -0.43 9.27
N SER A 87 4.29 -0.55 10.07
CA SER A 87 3.60 -1.84 10.30
C SER A 87 3.04 -2.43 9.01
N GLY A 88 2.47 -1.60 8.12
CA GLY A 88 1.98 -2.07 6.82
C GLY A 88 3.09 -2.62 5.93
N ALA A 89 4.30 -2.06 6.01
CA ALA A 89 5.46 -2.58 5.29
C ALA A 89 5.90 -3.94 5.84
N GLU A 90 5.92 -4.12 7.16
CA GLU A 90 6.21 -5.41 7.80
C GLU A 90 5.15 -6.47 7.46
N ASN A 91 3.86 -6.13 7.53
CA ASN A 91 2.78 -7.04 7.14
C ASN A 91 2.90 -7.46 5.66
N ALA A 92 3.42 -6.59 4.78
CA ALA A 92 3.68 -6.94 3.39
C ALA A 92 4.89 -7.88 3.25
N LEU A 93 5.93 -7.68 4.06
CA LEU A 93 7.12 -8.53 4.10
C LEU A 93 6.78 -9.96 4.55
N GLU A 94 5.86 -10.13 5.51
CA GLU A 94 5.39 -11.45 5.96
C GLU A 94 4.69 -12.27 4.87
N LEU A 95 4.26 -11.64 3.77
CA LEU A 95 3.63 -12.28 2.63
C LEU A 95 4.60 -12.62 1.48
N CYS A 96 5.87 -12.24 1.60
CA CYS A 96 6.93 -12.51 0.61
C CYS A 96 7.55 -13.90 0.83
#